data_AF-A0A2D4I1Z4-F1
#
_entry.id   AF-A0A2D4I1Z4-F1
#
_cell.length_a   1.000
_cell.length_b   1.000
_cell.length_c   1.000
_cell.angle_alpha   90.00
_cell.angle_beta   90.00
_cell.angle_gamma   90.00
#
_symmetry.space_group_name_H-M   'P 1'
#
loop_
_entity.id
_entity.type
_entity.pdbx_description
1 polymer ?
#
loop_
_entity_poly.entity_id
_entity_poly.type
_entity_poly.pdbx_seq_one_letter_code
_entity_poly.pdbx_strand_id
1 'polypeptide(L)'
;VARPHYGSVLDNERMTAEEMDERRRQNVAYEYLCHLEEAKRWMEACLNEELPPTTELEEGLRNGVHLAKLGNFFSPKVVSLKKIYDREQTRYKATGLHFRHTDNVIQWLNAMAEIGLPKVSWLAWKPDG
;
A
#
# COMPACT_ATOMS: atom_id res chain seq x y z
N VAL A 1 51.43 -26.38 3.36
CA VAL A 1 50.27 -26.43 2.43
C VAL A 1 49.06 -26.84 3.24
N ALA A 2 48.23 -25.87 3.66
CA ALA A 2 47.02 -26.12 4.43
C ALA A 2 45.92 -26.56 3.47
N ARG A 3 45.29 -27.72 3.74
CA ARG A 3 44.09 -28.15 3.02
C ARG A 3 42.92 -27.28 3.48
N PRO A 4 42.15 -26.66 2.58
CA PRO A 4 40.92 -25.99 2.98
C PRO A 4 39.95 -27.05 3.49
N HIS A 5 39.53 -26.90 4.74
CA HIS A 5 38.44 -27.65 5.34
C HIS A 5 37.17 -27.19 4.61
N TYR A 6 36.68 -27.99 3.66
CA TYR A 6 35.33 -27.78 3.14
C TYR A 6 34.40 -27.89 4.34
N GLY A 7 33.78 -26.76 4.70
CA GLY A 7 32.76 -26.68 5.73
C GLY A 7 31.76 -27.79 5.48
N SER A 8 31.63 -28.69 6.45
CA SER A 8 30.63 -29.72 6.45
C SER A 8 29.27 -29.06 6.25
N VAL A 9 28.50 -29.59 5.31
CA VAL A 9 27.11 -29.25 4.96
C VAL A 9 26.16 -29.63 6.13
N LEU A 10 26.51 -29.26 7.35
CA LEU A 10 25.91 -29.71 8.62
C LEU A 10 25.45 -28.56 9.53
N ASP A 11 25.25 -27.35 9.00
CA ASP A 11 24.47 -26.29 9.67
C ASP A 11 23.09 -26.13 9.03
N ASN A 12 22.53 -27.24 8.54
CA ASN A 12 21.08 -27.36 8.39
C ASN A 12 20.55 -27.99 9.68
N GLU A 13 20.58 -27.23 10.77
CA GLU A 13 19.70 -27.49 11.91
C GLU A 13 18.31 -27.73 11.31
N ARG A 14 17.78 -28.94 11.48
CA ARG A 14 16.44 -29.26 11.01
C ARG A 14 15.48 -28.38 11.80
N MET A 15 15.13 -27.24 11.22
CA MET A 15 14.09 -26.37 11.73
C MET A 15 12.82 -27.20 11.90
N THR A 16 12.19 -27.05 13.05
CA THR A 16 10.90 -27.68 13.32
C THR A 16 9.84 -27.16 12.36
N ALA A 17 8.76 -27.92 12.16
CA ALA A 17 7.65 -27.48 11.30
C ALA A 17 7.07 -26.13 11.77
N GLU A 18 7.05 -25.89 13.08
CA GLU A 18 6.60 -24.63 13.69
C GLU A 18 7.55 -23.46 13.37
N GLU A 19 8.87 -23.66 13.43
CA GLU A 19 9.86 -22.64 13.07
C GLU A 19 9.87 -22.33 11.57
N MET A 20 9.65 -23.35 10.73
CA MET A 20 9.49 -23.18 9.28
C MET A 20 8.23 -22.36 8.96
N ASP A 21 7.11 -22.62 9.64
CA ASP A 21 5.88 -21.85 9.48
C ASP A 21 6.01 -20.42 10.00
N GLU A 22 6.69 -20.20 11.12
CA GLU A 22 6.92 -18.87 11.68
C GLU A 22 7.81 -18.03 10.76
N ARG A 23 8.91 -18.61 10.24
CA ARG A 23 9.78 -17.95 9.28
C ARG A 23 9.05 -17.63 7.97
N ARG A 24 8.15 -18.50 7.52
CA ARG A 24 7.27 -18.23 6.38
C ARG A 24 6.34 -17.05 6.64
N ARG A 25 5.69 -16.97 7.80
CA ARG A 25 4.82 -15.83 8.18
C ARG A 25 5.60 -14.52 8.25
N GLN A 26 6.80 -14.54 8.82
CA GLN A 26 7.67 -13.37 8.91
C GLN A 26 8.09 -12.86 7.54
N ASN A 27 8.43 -13.76 6.60
CA ASN A 27 8.76 -13.38 5.23
C ASN A 27 7.57 -12.72 4.52
N VAL A 28 6.35 -13.27 4.68
CA VAL A 28 5.13 -12.68 4.08
C VAL A 28 4.85 -11.28 4.66
N ALA A 29 4.97 -11.11 5.97
CA ALA A 29 4.79 -9.80 6.60
C ALA A 29 5.86 -8.79 6.16
N TYR A 30 7.11 -9.24 5.99
CA TYR A 30 8.20 -8.41 5.50
C TYR A 30 7.98 -7.96 4.05
N GLU A 31 7.63 -8.88 3.15
CA GLU A 31 7.30 -8.55 1.76
C GLU A 31 6.15 -7.54 1.68
N TYR A 32 5.12 -7.73 2.50
CA TYR A 32 4.00 -6.78 2.61
C TYR A 32 4.45 -5.37 3.01
N LEU A 33 5.29 -5.26 4.04
CA LEU A 33 5.82 -3.98 4.50
C LEU A 33 6.72 -3.32 3.45
N CYS A 34 7.52 -4.10 2.74
CA CYS A 34 8.33 -3.59 1.61
C CYS A 34 7.44 -3.01 0.50
N HIS A 35 6.38 -3.73 0.10
CA HIS A 35 5.44 -3.21 -0.91
C HIS A 35 4.69 -1.97 -0.43
N LEU A 36 4.34 -1.88 0.86
CA LEU A 36 3.77 -0.66 1.43
C LEU A 36 4.75 0.51 1.39
N GLU A 37 6.02 0.27 1.69
CA GLU A 37 7.08 1.29 1.61
C GLU A 37 7.31 1.76 0.16
N GLU A 38 7.32 0.85 -0.80
CA GLU A 38 7.40 1.16 -2.23
C GLU A 38 6.20 2.01 -2.68
N ALA A 39 4.99 1.60 -2.31
CA ALA A 39 3.76 2.33 -2.62
C ALA A 39 3.76 3.73 -2.00
N LYS A 40 4.18 3.84 -0.72
CA LYS A 40 4.34 5.11 -0.02
C LYS A 40 5.27 6.04 -0.81
N ARG A 41 6.49 5.61 -1.09
CA ARG A 41 7.50 6.42 -1.78
C ARG A 41 7.02 6.87 -3.17
N TRP A 42 6.33 5.98 -3.88
CA TRP A 42 5.75 6.33 -5.17
C TRP A 42 4.66 7.40 -5.04
N MET A 43 3.77 7.29 -4.05
CA MET A 43 2.74 8.30 -3.78
C MET A 43 3.35 9.63 -3.36
N GLU A 44 4.35 9.63 -2.48
CA GLU A 44 5.06 10.85 -2.05
C GLU A 44 5.74 11.53 -3.24
N ALA A 45 6.37 10.76 -4.12
CA ALA A 45 6.98 11.30 -5.35
C ALA A 45 5.95 11.89 -6.32
N CYS A 46 4.76 11.28 -6.45
CA CYS A 46 3.70 11.80 -7.32
C CYS A 46 3.03 13.06 -6.74
N LEU A 47 2.83 13.10 -5.42
CA LEU A 47 2.10 14.18 -4.74
C LEU A 47 3.00 15.31 -4.27
N ASN A 48 4.30 15.07 -4.17
CA ASN A 48 5.29 15.97 -3.59
C ASN A 48 4.89 16.44 -2.16
N GLU A 49 4.30 15.51 -1.40
CA GLU A 49 3.83 15.66 -0.03
C GLU A 49 4.31 14.45 0.78
N GLU A 50 4.59 14.64 2.07
CA GLU A 50 4.97 13.55 2.98
C GLU A 50 3.72 12.77 3.41
N LEU A 51 3.78 11.43 3.30
CA LEU A 51 2.72 10.53 3.72
C LEU A 51 3.03 9.96 5.12
N PRO A 52 1.99 9.48 5.84
CA PRO A 52 2.17 8.83 7.14
C PRO A 52 3.18 7.65 7.07
N PRO A 53 3.74 7.22 8.22
CA PRO A 53 4.62 6.06 8.27
C PRO A 53 3.93 4.82 7.69
N THR A 54 4.70 3.88 7.14
CA THR A 54 4.17 2.68 6.49
C THR A 54 3.24 1.85 7.36
N THR A 55 3.48 1.84 8.67
CA THR A 55 2.62 1.19 9.67
C THR A 55 1.22 1.82 9.79
N GLU A 56 1.08 3.09 9.43
CA GLU A 56 -0.17 3.85 9.49
C GLU A 56 -0.71 4.22 8.10
N LEU A 57 -0.01 3.83 7.04
CA LEU A 57 -0.34 4.21 5.66
C LEU A 57 -1.74 3.73 5.29
N GLU A 58 -2.09 2.50 5.61
CA GLU A 58 -3.42 1.95 5.33
C GLU A 58 -4.54 2.78 5.96
N GLU A 59 -4.38 3.17 7.23
CA GLU A 59 -5.34 3.99 7.95
C GLU A 59 -5.40 5.40 7.35
N GLY A 60 -4.24 5.98 7.02
CA GLY A 60 -4.14 7.29 6.34
C GLY A 60 -4.78 7.32 4.95
N LEU A 61 -4.87 6.19 4.26
CA LEU A 61 -5.54 6.08 2.96
C LEU A 61 -7.06 5.87 3.07
N ARG A 62 -7.59 5.48 4.23
CA ARG A 62 -9.04 5.21 4.40
C ARG A 62 -9.93 6.42 4.13
N ASN A 63 -9.45 7.62 4.40
CA ASN A 63 -10.19 8.87 4.13
C ASN A 63 -10.24 9.24 2.63
N GLY A 64 -9.49 8.52 1.79
CA GLY A 64 -9.44 8.72 0.35
C GLY A 64 -8.84 10.05 -0.12
N VAL A 65 -8.37 10.92 0.79
CA VAL A 65 -7.86 12.25 0.44
C VAL A 65 -6.60 12.14 -0.43
N HIS A 66 -5.62 11.35 0.01
CA HIS A 66 -4.39 11.12 -0.76
C HIS A 66 -4.69 10.40 -2.09
N LEU A 67 -5.64 9.45 -2.09
CA LEU A 67 -6.08 8.77 -3.30
C LEU A 67 -6.72 9.74 -4.30
N ALA A 68 -7.57 10.65 -3.84
CA ALA A 68 -8.18 11.66 -4.70
C ALA A 68 -7.13 12.66 -5.24
N LYS A 69 -6.16 13.07 -4.42
CA LYS A 69 -5.03 13.90 -4.89
C LYS A 69 -4.24 13.18 -5.99
N LEU A 70 -4.01 11.87 -5.82
CA LEU A 70 -3.34 11.04 -6.82
C LEU A 70 -4.19 10.91 -8.09
N GLY A 71 -5.51 10.74 -7.95
CA GLY A 71 -6.46 10.78 -9.06
C GLY A 71 -6.37 12.07 -9.86
N ASN A 72 -6.22 13.22 -9.19
CA ASN A 72 -5.99 14.50 -9.84
C ASN A 72 -4.62 14.60 -10.51
N PHE A 73 -3.58 13.93 -9.99
CA PHE A 73 -2.24 13.93 -10.60
C PHE A 73 -2.26 13.31 -12.00
N PHE A 74 -2.91 12.15 -12.19
CA PHE A 74 -2.95 11.48 -13.49
C PHE A 74 -4.22 11.75 -14.32
N SER A 75 -5.33 12.17 -13.71
CA SER A 75 -6.57 12.54 -14.39
C SER A 75 -7.22 13.79 -13.79
N PRO A 76 -6.62 14.98 -13.98
CA PRO A 76 -7.15 16.25 -13.46
C PRO A 76 -8.50 16.65 -14.10
N LYS A 77 -8.87 16.03 -15.21
CA LYS A 77 -10.17 16.22 -15.87
C LYS A 77 -11.32 15.56 -15.08
N VAL A 78 -11.04 14.43 -14.42
CA VAL A 78 -12.03 13.64 -13.68
C VAL A 78 -12.06 14.05 -12.22
N VAL A 79 -10.90 14.26 -11.62
CA VAL A 79 -10.78 14.62 -10.20
C VAL A 79 -10.24 16.02 -10.08
N SER A 80 -10.97 16.88 -9.37
CA SER A 80 -10.57 18.26 -9.12
C SER A 80 -10.21 18.44 -7.66
N LEU A 81 -9.02 19.00 -7.37
CA LEU A 81 -8.56 19.28 -6.00
C LEU A 81 -9.56 20.09 -5.16
N LYS A 82 -10.38 20.94 -5.80
CA LYS A 82 -11.40 21.76 -5.11
C LYS A 82 -12.63 20.95 -4.66
N LYS A 83 -12.85 19.78 -5.26
CA LYS A 83 -13.97 18.87 -4.96
C LYS A 83 -13.58 17.77 -3.96
N ILE A 84 -12.31 17.71 -3.55
CA ILE A 84 -11.85 16.76 -2.52
C ILE A 84 -12.42 17.21 -1.17
N TYR A 85 -13.15 16.32 -0.52
CA TYR A 85 -13.68 16.54 0.82
C TYR A 85 -12.55 16.43 1.86
N ASP A 86 -12.52 17.39 2.79
CA ASP A 86 -11.53 17.45 3.87
C ASP A 86 -10.07 17.33 3.37
N ARG A 87 -9.72 18.10 2.33
CA ARG A 87 -8.39 18.09 1.70
C ARG A 87 -7.22 18.19 2.71
N GLU A 88 -7.40 18.96 3.78
CA GLU A 88 -6.40 19.17 4.83
C GLU A 88 -6.47 18.13 5.97
N GLN A 89 -7.38 17.16 5.86
CA GLN A 89 -7.61 16.08 6.85
C GLN A 89 -7.92 16.59 8.27
N THR A 90 -8.39 17.83 8.38
CA THR A 90 -8.68 18.48 9.67
C THR A 90 -9.86 17.82 10.38
N ARG A 91 -10.89 17.42 9.63
CA ARG A 91 -12.06 16.73 10.21
C ARG A 91 -11.74 15.29 10.50
N TYR A 92 -10.94 14.64 9.65
CA TYR A 92 -10.45 13.29 9.90
C TYR A 92 -9.64 13.22 11.20
N LYS A 93 -8.72 14.15 11.43
CA LYS A 93 -7.96 14.25 12.69
C LYS A 93 -8.82 14.57 13.91
N ALA A 94 -9.87 15.37 13.75
CA ALA A 94 -10.71 15.80 14.87
C ALA A 94 -11.83 14.82 15.25
N THR A 95 -12.45 14.18 14.26
CA THR A 95 -13.68 13.39 14.42
C THR A 95 -13.62 12.01 13.77
N GLY A 96 -12.52 11.67 13.09
CA GLY A 96 -12.35 10.39 12.41
C GLY A 96 -13.03 10.31 11.05
N LEU A 97 -13.27 9.08 10.59
CA LEU A 97 -13.79 8.79 9.27
C LEU A 97 -15.29 9.14 9.15
N HIS A 98 -15.58 10.14 8.34
CA HIS A 98 -16.95 10.50 7.94
C HIS A 98 -17.35 9.84 6.60
N PHE A 99 -18.64 9.51 6.40
CA PHE A 99 -19.14 8.87 5.17
C PHE A 99 -18.81 9.64 3.88
N ARG A 100 -18.77 10.97 3.93
CA ARG A 100 -18.38 11.82 2.78
C ARG A 100 -16.94 11.58 2.29
N HIS A 101 -16.06 10.99 3.09
CA HIS A 101 -14.72 10.61 2.63
C HIS A 101 -14.78 9.52 1.55
N THR A 102 -15.83 8.71 1.52
CA THR A 102 -16.06 7.72 0.45
C THR A 102 -16.14 8.39 -0.92
N ASP A 103 -16.61 9.63 -1.02
CA ASP A 103 -16.65 10.39 -2.28
C ASP A 103 -15.25 10.65 -2.84
N ASN A 104 -14.24 10.79 -1.97
CA ASN A 104 -12.84 10.94 -2.39
C ASN A 104 -12.33 9.63 -3.03
N VAL A 105 -12.66 8.49 -2.43
CA VAL A 105 -12.32 7.17 -2.97
C VAL A 105 -13.01 6.95 -4.32
N ILE A 106 -14.30 7.29 -4.43
CA ILE A 106 -15.06 7.17 -5.70
C ILE A 106 -14.43 8.04 -6.80
N GLN A 107 -14.01 9.27 -6.48
CA GLN A 107 -13.33 10.14 -7.43
C GLN A 107 -12.04 9.50 -7.96
N TRP A 108 -11.21 8.95 -7.07
CA TRP A 108 -10.00 8.22 -7.47
C TRP A 108 -10.32 6.99 -8.32
N LEU A 109 -11.35 6.23 -7.97
CA LEU A 109 -11.79 5.07 -8.77
C LEU A 109 -12.21 5.51 -10.19
N ASN A 110 -12.95 6.62 -10.31
CA ASN A 110 -13.33 7.15 -11.62
C ASN A 110 -12.10 7.61 -12.42
N ALA A 111 -11.11 8.22 -11.76
CA ALA A 111 -9.86 8.60 -12.40
C ALA A 111 -9.15 7.38 -12.99
N MET A 112 -9.03 6.30 -12.19
CA MET A 112 -8.37 5.07 -12.63
C MET A 112 -9.12 4.41 -13.81
N ALA A 113 -10.44 4.61 -13.90
CA ALA A 113 -11.24 4.03 -14.97
C ALA A 113 -11.01 4.80 -16.28
N GLU A 114 -10.79 6.11 -16.19
CA GLU A 114 -10.47 6.99 -17.31
C GLU A 114 -9.12 6.65 -17.94
N ILE A 115 -8.09 6.33 -17.13
CA ILE A 115 -6.79 5.90 -17.65
C ILE A 115 -6.79 4.49 -18.23
N GLY A 116 -7.94 3.81 -18.25
CA GLY A 116 -8.11 2.49 -18.87
C GLY A 116 -7.60 1.34 -18.02
N LEU A 117 -7.45 1.51 -16.70
CA LEU A 117 -7.09 0.38 -15.84
C LEU A 117 -8.22 -0.66 -15.86
N PRO A 118 -7.98 -1.92 -16.26
CA PRO A 118 -9.03 -2.89 -16.47
C PRO A 118 -9.70 -3.26 -15.14
N LYS A 119 -11.04 -3.23 -15.10
CA LYS A 119 -11.92 -3.44 -13.93
C LYS A 119 -11.66 -4.71 -13.10
N VAL A 120 -10.90 -5.67 -13.63
CA VAL A 120 -10.49 -6.91 -12.95
C VAL A 120 -9.51 -6.66 -11.80
N SER A 121 -8.65 -5.65 -11.92
CA SER A 121 -7.57 -5.33 -10.97
C SER A 121 -8.03 -4.63 -9.67
N TRP A 122 -9.33 -4.41 -9.51
CA TRP A 122 -9.86 -3.43 -8.55
C TRP A 122 -10.35 -4.07 -7.25
N LEU A 123 -10.78 -5.33 -7.32
CA LEU A 123 -11.29 -6.11 -6.20
C LEU A 123 -11.00 -7.62 -6.33
N ALA A 124 -10.36 -8.09 -7.41
CA ALA A 124 -10.13 -9.52 -7.61
C ALA A 124 -8.70 -9.92 -7.23
N TRP A 125 -8.42 -9.96 -5.92
CA TRP A 125 -7.71 -11.12 -5.36
C TRP A 125 -8.76 -12.21 -5.16
N LYS A 126 -9.21 -12.83 -6.26
CA LYS A 126 -9.80 -14.17 -6.20
C LYS A 126 -8.58 -15.10 -6.31
N PRO A 127 -8.18 -15.79 -5.23
CA PRO A 127 -7.21 -16.86 -5.40
C PRO A 127 -7.90 -17.92 -6.26
N ASP A 128 -7.32 -18.17 -7.42
CA ASP A 128 -7.65 -19.36 -8.20
C ASP A 128 -7.19 -20.59 -7.40
N GLY A 129 -8.11 -21.52 -7.12
CA GLY A 129 -7.82 -22.84 -6.57
C GLY A 129 -8.44 -23.12 -5.21
#